data_AF-A0A077WID4-F1
#
_entry.id   AF-A0A077WID4-F1
#
_cell.length_a   1.000
_cell.length_b   1.000
_cell.length_c   1.000
_cell.angle_alpha   90.00
_cell.angle_beta   90.00
_cell.angle_gamma   90.00
#
_symmetry.space_group_name_H-M   'P 1'
#
loop_
_entity.id
_entity.type
_entity.pdbx_description
1 polymer ?
#
loop_
_entity_poly.entity_id
_entity_poly.type
_entity_poly.pdbx_seq_one_letter_code
_entity_poly.pdbx_strand_id
1 'polypeptide(L)'
;MLSEGTLKVIVHSARHLANVEHAGGENDPYVKLSLTHEGEESYQRTTVKDDAGAQASWDETFEFAYNGEPNLYIEVMDQETGVDELIGFAAIPLAQAPVSGIFDIFTVKGEIAGAVHISINDDGSSEPVPGTSFVDEEHQEVAKKLRNKAIAGDVAEGLLAAGLAVGAGFLGKKLFDEYKAKKAEEEA
;
A
#
# COMPACT_ATOMS: atom_id res chain seq x y z
N MET A 1 22.27 6.90 -17.41
CA MET A 1 21.51 5.78 -18.01
C MET A 1 21.96 4.52 -17.29
N LEU A 2 21.06 3.90 -16.53
CA LEU A 2 21.34 2.57 -15.97
C LEU A 2 21.52 1.57 -17.12
N SER A 3 22.61 0.81 -17.10
CA SER A 3 22.77 -0.36 -17.98
C SER A 3 22.01 -1.55 -17.40
N GLU A 4 21.58 -2.48 -18.25
CA GLU A 4 21.05 -3.78 -17.82
C GLU A 4 22.00 -4.44 -16.80
N GLY A 5 21.45 -5.09 -15.78
CA GLY A 5 22.23 -5.62 -14.67
C GLY A 5 21.42 -5.71 -13.38
N THR A 6 22.03 -5.31 -12.27
CA THR A 6 21.37 -5.30 -10.95
C THR A 6 20.90 -3.88 -10.61
N LEU A 7 19.61 -3.74 -10.28
CA LEU A 7 19.08 -2.56 -9.62
C LEU A 7 19.12 -2.78 -8.11
N LYS A 8 19.96 -2.03 -7.42
CA LYS A 8 20.01 -1.96 -5.97
C LYS A 8 19.09 -0.86 -5.48
N VAL A 9 18.19 -1.19 -4.56
CA VAL A 9 17.25 -0.26 -3.94
C VAL A 9 17.44 -0.34 -2.44
N ILE A 10 17.60 0.81 -1.77
CA ILE A 10 17.62 0.90 -0.30
C ILE A 10 16.37 1.68 0.12
N VAL A 11 15.51 1.06 0.91
CA VAL A 11 14.35 1.73 1.51
C VAL A 11 14.76 2.22 2.89
N HIS A 12 14.92 3.54 3.02
CA HIS A 12 15.40 4.14 4.26
C HIS A 12 14.26 4.42 5.23
N SER A 13 13.29 5.24 4.82
CA SER A 13 12.22 5.68 5.70
C SER A 13 10.98 6.15 4.95
N ALA A 14 9.87 6.30 5.65
CA ALA A 14 8.65 6.95 5.20
C ALA A 14 8.19 7.97 6.24
N ARG A 15 7.55 9.05 5.78
CA ARG A 15 7.14 10.18 6.63
C ARG A 15 5.84 10.79 6.13
N HIS A 16 5.12 11.45 7.04
CA HIS A 16 3.83 12.08 6.78
C HIS A 16 2.83 11.10 6.16
N LEU A 17 2.91 9.82 6.55
CA LEU A 17 1.98 8.81 6.07
C LEU A 17 0.56 9.18 6.49
N ALA A 18 -0.38 9.07 5.55
CA ALA A 18 -1.80 9.13 5.86
C ALA A 18 -2.14 8.02 6.86
N ASN A 19 -2.95 8.34 7.87
CA ASN A 19 -3.49 7.33 8.77
C ASN A 19 -4.65 6.62 8.04
N VAL A 20 -4.57 5.30 7.95
CA VAL A 20 -5.62 4.46 7.36
C VAL A 20 -6.31 3.56 8.39
N GLU A 21 -5.87 3.53 9.64
CA GLU A 21 -6.51 2.81 10.75
C GLU A 21 -7.94 3.31 11.04
N HIS A 22 -8.96 2.50 10.74
CA HIS A 22 -10.38 2.89 10.85
C HIS A 22 -10.93 2.85 12.29
N ALA A 23 -10.33 2.05 13.18
CA ALA A 23 -10.79 1.85 14.56
C ALA A 23 -10.00 2.68 15.61
N GLY A 24 -9.09 3.52 15.14
CA GLY A 24 -8.09 4.19 15.98
C GLY A 24 -6.88 3.27 16.20
N GLY A 25 -5.69 3.84 16.09
CA GLY A 25 -4.44 3.09 16.04
C GLY A 25 -3.35 3.92 15.39
N GLU A 26 -2.14 3.36 15.38
CA GLU A 26 -1.01 3.87 14.61
C GLU A 26 -0.77 2.86 13.49
N ASN A 27 -0.50 3.33 12.28
CA ASN A 27 -0.16 2.44 11.17
C ASN A 27 1.00 1.50 11.53
N ASP A 28 0.97 0.29 10.99
CA ASP A 28 1.98 -0.75 10.93
C ASP A 28 2.62 -0.84 9.51
N PRO A 29 3.36 0.19 9.05
CA PRO A 29 3.74 0.30 7.65
C PRO A 29 4.80 -0.71 7.20
N TYR A 30 4.69 -1.12 5.93
CA TYR A 30 5.76 -1.74 5.16
C TYR A 30 5.70 -1.32 3.69
N VAL A 31 6.81 -1.45 2.96
CA VAL A 31 6.91 -1.04 1.56
C VAL A 31 7.03 -2.27 0.66
N LYS A 32 6.13 -2.42 -0.31
CA LYS A 32 6.27 -3.33 -1.46
C LYS A 32 7.01 -2.63 -2.59
N LEU A 33 7.85 -3.38 -3.28
CA LEU A 33 8.72 -2.91 -4.36
C LEU A 33 8.62 -3.88 -5.54
N SER A 34 8.38 -3.37 -6.73
CA SER A 34 8.32 -4.18 -7.96
C SER A 34 8.78 -3.39 -9.18
N LEU A 35 9.20 -4.12 -10.23
CA LEU A 35 9.50 -3.54 -11.55
C LEU A 35 8.37 -3.76 -12.57
N THR A 36 7.33 -4.49 -12.18
CA THR A 36 6.19 -4.83 -13.01
C THR A 36 4.90 -4.81 -12.19
N HIS A 37 3.76 -4.87 -12.85
CA HIS A 37 2.45 -4.98 -12.20
C HIS A 37 1.95 -6.44 -12.13
N GLU A 38 2.80 -7.42 -12.46
CA GLU A 38 2.39 -8.80 -12.72
C GLU A 38 2.38 -9.66 -11.44
N GLY A 39 1.25 -9.67 -10.74
CA GLY A 39 0.95 -10.66 -9.71
C GLY A 39 1.64 -10.43 -8.36
N GLU A 40 1.04 -10.96 -7.29
CA GLU A 40 1.52 -10.78 -5.91
C GLU A 40 2.90 -11.44 -5.65
N GLU A 41 3.36 -12.36 -6.50
CA GLU A 41 4.66 -13.02 -6.36
C GLU A 41 5.84 -12.16 -6.86
N SER A 42 5.56 -11.04 -7.55
CA SER A 42 6.59 -10.23 -8.24
C SER A 42 7.25 -9.16 -7.36
N TYR A 43 6.73 -8.92 -6.15
CA TYR A 43 7.25 -7.87 -5.28
C TYR A 43 8.24 -8.41 -4.24
N GLN A 44 9.21 -7.58 -3.89
CA GLN A 44 9.94 -7.69 -2.63
C GLN A 44 9.31 -6.73 -1.61
N ARG A 45 9.49 -6.97 -0.32
CA ARG A 45 8.96 -6.06 0.70
C ARG A 45 9.88 -5.88 1.89
N THR A 46 9.77 -4.73 2.54
CA THR A 46 10.43 -4.47 3.84
C THR A 46 9.80 -5.28 4.96
N THR A 47 10.47 -5.29 6.12
CA THR A 47 9.83 -5.65 7.38
C THR A 47 8.66 -4.70 7.72
N VAL A 48 7.71 -5.19 8.50
CA VAL A 48 6.64 -4.37 9.09
C VAL A 48 7.21 -3.60 10.28
N LYS A 49 6.74 -2.37 10.49
CA LYS A 49 7.03 -1.57 11.67
C LYS A 49 5.78 -1.36 12.50
N ASP A 50 5.63 -2.16 13.54
CA ASP A 50 4.48 -2.13 14.44
C ASP A 50 4.37 -0.78 15.17
N ASP A 51 3.16 -0.26 15.31
CA ASP A 51 2.75 0.99 15.98
C ASP A 51 3.59 2.22 15.55
N ALA A 52 3.98 2.31 14.27
CA ALA A 52 4.89 3.36 13.79
C ALA A 52 4.17 4.66 13.42
N GLY A 53 2.90 4.58 13.02
CA GLY A 53 2.06 5.73 12.77
C GLY A 53 2.44 6.46 11.48
N ALA A 54 2.62 7.77 11.57
CA ALA A 54 2.91 8.63 10.41
C ALA A 54 4.36 8.51 9.88
N GLN A 55 5.23 7.72 10.51
CA GLN A 55 6.65 7.62 10.15
C GLN A 55 7.25 6.24 10.46
N ALA A 56 8.12 5.75 9.59
CA ALA A 56 8.82 4.48 9.79
C ALA A 56 10.22 4.50 9.16
N SER A 57 11.13 3.67 9.67
CA SER A 57 12.51 3.53 9.18
C SER A 57 12.88 2.06 9.03
N TRP A 58 13.49 1.68 7.92
CA TRP A 58 13.85 0.29 7.59
C TRP A 58 15.35 0.11 7.35
N ASP A 59 15.95 0.98 6.52
CA ASP A 59 17.33 0.85 6.02
C ASP A 59 17.60 -0.55 5.41
N GLU A 60 16.61 -1.07 4.68
CA GLU A 60 16.65 -2.39 4.07
C GLU A 60 17.06 -2.31 2.60
N THR A 61 17.91 -3.23 2.15
CA THR A 61 18.44 -3.27 0.79
C THR A 61 17.83 -4.43 -0.01
N PHE A 62 17.45 -4.14 -1.25
CA PHE A 62 16.87 -5.05 -2.21
C PHE A 62 17.64 -5.01 -3.51
N GLU A 63 17.70 -6.15 -4.20
CA GLU A 63 18.31 -6.27 -5.53
C GLU A 63 17.31 -6.86 -6.50
N PHE A 64 17.18 -6.23 -7.67
CA PHE A 64 16.33 -6.70 -8.77
C PHE A 64 17.18 -6.96 -10.01
N ALA A 65 16.80 -7.98 -10.79
CA ALA A 65 17.29 -8.11 -12.15
C ALA A 65 16.65 -7.00 -13.00
N TYR A 66 17.48 -6.12 -13.55
CA TYR A 66 17.07 -4.95 -14.31
C TYR A 66 17.36 -5.14 -15.80
N ASN A 67 16.32 -5.08 -16.60
CA ASN A 67 16.31 -5.33 -18.04
C ASN A 67 15.80 -4.11 -18.83
N GLY A 68 15.91 -2.91 -18.25
CA GLY A 68 15.51 -1.66 -18.90
C GLY A 68 14.09 -1.21 -18.57
N GLU A 69 13.51 -1.71 -17.47
CA GLU A 69 12.22 -1.27 -16.97
C GLU A 69 12.23 0.25 -16.71
N PRO A 70 11.17 0.99 -17.05
CA PRO A 70 11.21 2.45 -16.97
C PRO A 70 11.11 2.97 -15.53
N ASN A 71 10.45 2.21 -14.65
CA ASN A 71 10.04 2.64 -13.32
C ASN A 71 10.29 1.55 -12.27
N LEU A 72 10.54 1.99 -11.04
CA LEU A 72 10.32 1.23 -9.82
C LEU A 72 8.93 1.58 -9.30
N TYR A 73 8.10 0.57 -9.07
CA TYR A 73 6.79 0.75 -8.47
C TYR A 73 6.86 0.43 -6.98
N ILE A 74 6.21 1.27 -6.18
CA ILE A 74 6.14 1.12 -4.74
C ILE A 74 4.71 1.20 -4.24
N GLU A 75 4.39 0.39 -3.24
CA GLU A 75 3.17 0.49 -2.45
C GLU A 75 3.56 0.52 -0.97
N VAL A 76 3.18 1.58 -0.26
CA VAL A 76 3.25 1.63 1.20
C VAL A 76 1.93 1.08 1.72
N MET A 77 2.04 -0.04 2.42
CA MET A 77 0.94 -0.81 2.95
C MET A 77 0.91 -0.68 4.47
N ASP A 78 -0.28 -0.83 5.04
CA ASP A 78 -0.52 -0.97 6.46
C ASP A 78 -0.80 -2.44 6.76
N GLN A 79 -0.09 -3.04 7.72
CA GLN A 79 -0.38 -4.43 8.11
C GLN A 79 -1.61 -4.45 9.02
N GLU A 80 -2.58 -5.28 8.65
CA GLU A 80 -3.84 -5.43 9.40
C GLU A 80 -4.03 -6.87 9.86
N THR A 81 -4.84 -7.09 10.88
CA THR A 81 -5.20 -8.46 11.30
C THR A 81 -5.96 -9.21 10.20
N GLY A 82 -6.73 -8.47 9.40
CA GLY A 82 -7.52 -8.98 8.28
C GLY A 82 -6.80 -8.85 6.95
N VAL A 83 -7.11 -7.77 6.22
CA VAL A 83 -6.55 -7.49 4.89
C VAL A 83 -5.79 -6.18 4.95
N ASP A 84 -4.48 -6.26 4.70
CA ASP A 84 -3.60 -5.08 4.65
C ASP A 84 -4.18 -3.94 3.80
N GLU A 85 -4.20 -2.74 4.36
CA GLU A 85 -4.71 -1.54 3.70
C GLU A 85 -3.60 -0.79 2.95
N LEU A 86 -3.94 -0.16 1.82
CA LEU A 86 -3.01 0.67 1.07
C LEU A 86 -2.98 2.08 1.66
N ILE A 87 -1.83 2.52 2.15
CA ILE A 87 -1.59 3.92 2.56
C ILE A 87 -1.39 4.80 1.32
N GLY A 88 -0.49 4.39 0.43
CA GLY A 88 -0.21 5.11 -0.81
C GLY A 88 0.72 4.36 -1.74
N PHE A 89 0.82 4.81 -2.98
CA PHE A 89 1.64 4.18 -4.01
C PHE A 89 2.30 5.23 -4.91
N ALA A 90 3.34 4.82 -5.62
CA ALA A 90 3.98 5.66 -6.63
C ALA A 90 4.76 4.85 -7.66
N ALA A 91 4.85 5.39 -8.88
CA ALA A 91 5.85 5.03 -9.86
C ALA A 91 7.03 6.01 -9.78
N ILE A 92 8.24 5.46 -9.67
CA ILE A 92 9.49 6.23 -9.57
C ILE A 92 10.29 5.97 -10.86
N PRO A 93 10.49 6.98 -11.73
CA PRO A 93 11.31 6.81 -12.93
C PRO A 93 12.72 6.33 -12.57
N LEU A 94 13.22 5.31 -13.25
CA LEU A 94 14.58 4.81 -13.06
C LEU A 94 15.63 5.65 -13.81
N ALA A 95 15.19 6.54 -14.71
CA ALA A 95 16.07 7.45 -15.46
C ALA A 95 16.82 8.47 -14.59
N GLN A 96 16.32 8.76 -13.39
CA GLN A 96 16.97 9.64 -12.40
C GLN A 96 18.03 8.91 -11.55
N ALA A 97 18.15 7.57 -11.66
CA ALA A 97 19.20 6.84 -10.96
C ALA A 97 20.60 7.09 -11.58
N PRO A 98 21.67 7.11 -10.76
CA PRO A 98 21.67 6.90 -9.32
C PRO A 98 21.10 8.11 -8.54
N VAL A 99 20.31 7.84 -7.50
CA VAL A 99 19.68 8.89 -6.68
C VAL A 99 19.39 8.40 -5.27
N SER A 100 19.64 9.24 -4.26
CA SER A 100 19.06 9.16 -2.92
C SER A 100 17.94 10.19 -2.86
N GLY A 101 16.68 9.74 -2.95
CA GLY A 101 15.54 10.61 -3.25
C GLY A 101 14.42 10.54 -2.22
N ILE A 102 13.75 11.68 -2.01
CA ILE A 102 12.46 11.75 -1.32
C ILE A 102 11.36 11.80 -2.39
N PHE A 103 10.48 10.80 -2.37
CA PHE A 103 9.43 10.60 -3.36
C PHE A 103 8.07 10.70 -2.70
N ASP A 104 7.19 11.52 -3.25
CA ASP A 104 5.79 11.56 -2.81
C ASP A 104 5.10 10.24 -3.18
N ILE A 105 4.22 9.77 -2.30
CA ILE A 105 3.28 8.68 -2.56
C ILE A 105 1.87 9.24 -2.63
N PHE A 106 1.01 8.56 -3.38
CA PHE A 106 -0.32 9.05 -3.71
C PHE A 106 -1.41 8.08 -3.27
N THR A 107 -2.56 8.62 -2.90
CA THR A 107 -3.79 7.84 -2.80
C THR A 107 -4.26 7.45 -4.20
N VAL A 108 -5.20 6.49 -4.30
CA VAL A 108 -5.82 6.13 -5.59
C VAL A 108 -6.64 7.24 -6.24
N LYS A 109 -6.81 8.39 -5.56
CA LYS A 109 -7.40 9.61 -6.12
C LYS A 109 -6.34 10.60 -6.64
N GLY A 110 -5.06 10.28 -6.48
CA GLY A 110 -3.93 11.15 -6.85
C GLY A 110 -3.59 12.23 -5.82
N GLU A 111 -4.10 12.12 -4.59
CA GLU A 111 -3.78 13.04 -3.49
C GLU A 111 -2.50 12.57 -2.80
N ILE A 112 -1.66 13.49 -2.31
CA ILE A 112 -0.43 13.11 -1.57
C ILE A 112 -0.82 12.39 -0.28
N ALA A 113 -0.24 11.22 -0.06
CA ALA A 113 -0.47 10.33 1.08
C ALA A 113 0.77 10.16 1.99
N GLY A 114 1.85 10.90 1.69
CA GLY A 114 3.11 10.85 2.42
C GLY A 114 4.29 10.91 1.48
N ALA A 115 5.48 10.62 2.01
CA ALA A 115 6.69 10.52 1.21
C ALA A 115 7.61 9.41 1.72
N VAL A 116 8.38 8.82 0.81
CA VAL A 116 9.39 7.79 1.11
C VAL A 116 10.79 8.28 0.73
N HIS A 117 11.78 7.93 1.54
CA HIS A 117 13.20 8.11 1.22
C HIS A 117 13.76 6.78 0.71
N ILE A 118 14.14 6.76 -0.56
CA ILE A 118 14.67 5.58 -1.23
C ILE A 118 15.96 5.95 -1.98
N SER A 119 16.98 5.11 -1.85
CA SER A 119 18.20 5.17 -2.66
C SER A 119 18.14 4.13 -3.77
N ILE A 120 18.40 4.55 -5.01
CA ILE A 120 18.37 3.70 -6.21
C ILE A 120 19.74 3.77 -6.86
N ASN A 121 20.46 2.65 -6.86
CA ASN A 121 21.87 2.52 -7.28
C ASN A 121 22.82 3.57 -6.66
N ASP A 122 22.40 4.16 -5.54
CA ASP A 122 23.21 4.96 -4.64
C ASP A 122 23.54 4.11 -3.39
N ASP A 123 24.66 4.39 -2.74
CA ASP A 123 25.11 3.62 -1.58
C ASP A 123 24.44 4.05 -0.26
N GLY A 124 23.58 5.06 -0.30
CA GLY A 124 22.88 5.62 0.85
C GLY A 124 23.72 6.64 1.64
N SER A 125 24.92 6.99 1.15
CA SER A 125 25.78 8.01 1.77
C SER A 125 25.49 9.42 1.29
N SER A 126 24.75 9.55 0.18
CA SER A 126 24.33 10.83 -0.38
C SER A 126 23.19 11.45 0.41
N GLU A 127 23.29 12.76 0.65
CA GLU A 127 22.18 13.54 1.20
C GLU A 127 20.93 13.40 0.31
N PRO A 128 19.74 13.13 0.89
CA PRO A 128 18.54 12.94 0.09
C PRO A 128 18.13 14.22 -0.61
N VAL A 129 17.80 14.10 -1.90
CA VAL A 129 17.29 15.20 -2.74
C VAL A 129 15.80 15.00 -3.06
N PRO A 130 15.06 16.06 -3.43
CA PRO A 130 13.72 15.88 -3.98
C PRO A 130 13.76 15.01 -5.23
N GLY A 131 13.02 13.91 -5.21
CA GLY A 131 12.92 12.95 -6.29
C GLY A 131 11.63 13.11 -7.08
N THR A 132 11.60 12.61 -8.32
CA THR A 132 10.36 12.56 -9.11
C THR A 132 9.66 11.23 -8.90
N SER A 133 8.36 11.31 -8.62
CA SER A 133 7.43 10.18 -8.62
C SER A 133 6.09 10.62 -9.21
N PHE A 134 5.29 9.68 -9.67
CA PHE A 134 3.99 9.98 -10.30
C PHE A 134 2.99 8.83 -10.13
N VAL A 135 1.73 9.12 -10.45
CA VAL A 135 0.66 8.11 -10.54
C VAL A 135 0.67 7.51 -11.93
N ASP A 136 1.15 6.27 -12.04
CA ASP A 136 1.01 5.46 -13.25
C ASP A 136 -0.41 4.85 -13.35
N GLU A 137 -0.97 4.79 -14.56
CA GLU A 137 -2.36 4.35 -14.78
C GLU A 137 -2.56 2.86 -14.47
N GLU A 138 -1.64 1.98 -14.91
CA GLU A 138 -1.73 0.54 -14.66
C GLU A 138 -1.49 0.25 -13.18
N HIS A 139 -0.51 0.93 -12.59
CA HIS A 139 -0.24 0.87 -11.16
C HIS A 139 -1.44 1.30 -10.33
N GLN A 140 -2.13 2.37 -10.74
CA GLN A 140 -3.32 2.86 -10.05
C GLN A 140 -4.45 1.83 -10.05
N GLU A 141 -4.62 1.04 -11.12
CA GLU A 141 -5.60 -0.05 -11.16
C GLU A 141 -5.25 -1.19 -10.20
N VAL A 142 -3.96 -1.48 -10.01
CA VAL A 142 -3.50 -2.41 -8.96
C VAL A 142 -3.82 -1.84 -7.57
N ALA A 143 -3.47 -0.58 -7.33
CA ALA A 143 -3.73 0.12 -6.07
C ALA A 143 -5.23 0.16 -5.72
N LYS A 144 -6.10 0.40 -6.71
CA LYS A 144 -7.58 0.35 -6.55
C LYS A 144 -8.05 -1.04 -6.13
N LYS A 145 -7.49 -2.11 -6.71
CA LYS A 145 -7.83 -3.50 -6.34
C LYS A 145 -7.41 -3.81 -4.91
N LEU A 146 -6.22 -3.40 -4.49
CA LEU A 146 -5.73 -3.57 -3.11
C LEU A 146 -6.67 -2.88 -2.12
N ARG A 147 -6.96 -1.60 -2.33
CA ARG A 147 -7.89 -0.84 -1.48
C ARG A 147 -9.30 -1.46 -1.44
N ASN A 148 -9.84 -1.86 -2.59
CA ASN A 148 -11.18 -2.47 -2.64
C ASN A 148 -11.21 -3.83 -1.92
N LYS A 149 -10.10 -4.58 -1.90
CA LYS A 149 -9.96 -5.84 -1.15
C LYS A 149 -9.99 -5.59 0.35
N ALA A 150 -9.29 -4.55 0.84
CA ALA A 150 -9.30 -4.14 2.24
C ALA A 150 -10.73 -3.78 2.70
N ILE A 151 -11.38 -2.85 1.99
CA ILE A 151 -12.77 -2.44 2.27
C ILE A 151 -13.74 -3.63 2.30
N ALA A 152 -13.58 -4.59 1.38
CA ALA A 152 -14.42 -5.78 1.38
C ALA A 152 -14.17 -6.70 2.59
N GLY A 153 -12.91 -6.77 3.05
CA GLY A 153 -12.51 -7.45 4.28
C GLY A 153 -13.21 -6.85 5.51
N ASP A 154 -13.12 -5.53 5.68
CA ASP A 154 -13.68 -4.83 6.84
C ASP A 154 -15.20 -4.98 6.92
N VAL A 155 -15.87 -4.88 5.77
CA VAL A 155 -17.32 -5.10 5.69
C VAL A 155 -17.68 -6.53 6.09
N ALA A 156 -16.92 -7.53 5.64
CA ALA A 156 -17.15 -8.92 6.01
C ALA A 156 -16.92 -9.15 7.52
N GLU A 157 -15.87 -8.58 8.08
CA GLU A 157 -15.56 -8.69 9.51
C GLU A 157 -16.62 -8.02 10.38
N GLY A 158 -17.02 -6.78 10.08
CA GLY A 158 -18.06 -6.07 10.82
C GLY A 158 -19.40 -6.81 10.79
N LEU A 159 -19.75 -7.42 9.65
CA LEU A 159 -20.94 -8.27 9.51
C LEU A 159 -20.84 -9.53 10.37
N LEU A 160 -19.69 -10.21 10.40
CA LEU A 160 -19.46 -11.37 11.26
C LEU A 160 -19.54 -11.01 12.75
N ALA A 161 -18.92 -9.90 13.16
CA ALA A 161 -18.98 -9.41 14.55
C ALA A 161 -20.41 -9.09 15.01
N ALA A 162 -21.24 -8.57 14.10
CA ALA A 162 -22.66 -8.32 14.34
C ALA A 162 -23.56 -9.60 14.27
N GLY A 163 -22.97 -10.77 14.00
CA GLY A 163 -23.70 -12.04 13.82
C GLY A 163 -24.44 -12.16 12.48
N LEU A 164 -24.18 -11.27 11.53
CA LEU A 164 -24.81 -11.21 10.22
C LEU A 164 -23.90 -11.83 9.14
N ALA A 165 -23.79 -13.15 9.07
CA ALA A 165 -23.02 -13.80 7.99
C ALA A 165 -23.77 -13.68 6.64
N VAL A 166 -23.41 -12.69 5.82
CA VAL A 166 -23.99 -12.52 4.48
C VAL A 166 -23.21 -13.38 3.48
N GLY A 167 -23.68 -14.61 3.24
CA GLY A 167 -23.26 -15.40 2.09
C GLY A 167 -23.73 -14.76 0.78
N ALA A 168 -22.84 -14.72 -0.23
CA ALA A 168 -22.92 -13.94 -1.48
C ALA A 168 -24.07 -14.26 -2.48
N GLY A 169 -25.25 -14.66 -2.01
CA GLY A 169 -26.42 -14.92 -2.86
C GLY A 169 -27.71 -14.34 -2.30
N PHE A 170 -28.81 -14.56 -3.03
CA PHE A 170 -30.20 -14.13 -2.78
C PHE A 170 -30.71 -14.32 -1.33
N LEU A 171 -30.01 -15.10 -0.50
CA LEU A 171 -30.25 -15.26 0.93
C LEU A 171 -29.91 -14.01 1.77
N GLY A 172 -28.86 -13.26 1.41
CA GLY A 172 -28.38 -12.11 2.19
C GLY A 172 -29.42 -10.99 2.32
N LYS A 173 -30.13 -10.70 1.22
CA LYS A 173 -31.21 -9.70 1.20
C LYS A 173 -32.38 -10.13 2.10
N LYS A 174 -32.76 -11.42 2.05
CA LYS A 174 -33.87 -11.95 2.86
C LYS A 174 -33.57 -11.91 4.36
N LEU A 175 -32.34 -12.26 4.76
CA LEU A 175 -31.91 -12.21 6.16
C LEU A 175 -31.84 -10.77 6.70
N PHE A 176 -31.38 -9.82 5.88
CA PHE A 176 -31.37 -8.40 6.25
C PHE A 176 -32.79 -7.81 6.40
N ASP A 177 -33.69 -8.18 5.49
CA ASP A 177 -35.10 -7.76 5.55
C ASP A 177 -35.82 -8.38 6.77
N GLU A 178 -35.55 -9.64 7.12
CA GLU A 178 -36.05 -10.30 8.34
C GLU A 178 -35.51 -9.66 9.63
N TYR A 179 -34.23 -9.28 9.67
CA TYR A 179 -33.65 -8.56 10.81
C TYR A 179 -34.35 -7.21 11.03
N LYS A 180 -34.54 -6.41 9.97
CA LYS A 180 -35.26 -5.13 10.07
C LYS A 180 -36.68 -5.30 10.59
N ALA A 181 -37.38 -6.33 10.13
CA ALA A 181 -38.74 -6.61 10.57
C ALA A 181 -38.78 -6.98 12.06
N LYS A 182 -37.86 -7.85 12.52
CA LYS A 182 -37.82 -8.31 13.91
C LYS A 182 -37.40 -7.20 14.89
N LYS A 183 -36.45 -6.35 14.48
CA LYS A 183 -36.02 -5.20 15.30
C LYS A 183 -37.14 -4.16 15.45
N ALA A 184 -37.94 -3.96 14.40
CA ALA A 184 -39.11 -3.08 14.46
C ALA A 184 -40.24 -3.64 15.34
N GLU A 185 -40.29 -4.96 15.55
CA GLU A 185 -41.23 -5.63 16.47
C GLU A 185 -40.76 -5.54 17.94
N GLU A 186 -39.44 -5.60 18.19
CA GLU A 186 -38.87 -5.46 19.54
C GLU A 186 -38.86 -4.01 20.05
N GLU A 187 -38.92 -3.03 19.14
CA GLU A 187 -38.97 -1.59 19.45
C GLU A 187 -40.41 -1.01 19.50
N ALA A 188 -41.45 -1.86 19.35
CA ALA A 188 -42.88 -1.51 19.39
C ALA A 188 -43.60 -2.03 20.65
#